data_AF-A0A845YN57-F1
#
_entry.id   AF-A0A845YN57-F1
#
_cell.length_a   1.000
_cell.length_b   1.000
_cell.length_c   1.000
_cell.angle_alpha   90.00
_cell.angle_beta   90.00
_cell.angle_gamma   90.00
#
_symmetry.space_group_name_H-M   'P 1'
#
loop_
_entity.id
_entity.type
_entity.pdbx_description
1 polymer ?
#
loop_
_entity_poly.entity_id
_entity_poly.type
_entity_poly.pdbx_seq_one_letter_code
_entity_poly.pdbx_strand_id
1 'polypeptide(L)'
;MAKKSNSKSKDPTPVKPPGMSQERFEQLVAETRSPFKGFRKVIYGAVGVSGLLGAFIFFTQLIAGRDVAKALPNLAVQMGVIGIAVFLFWLEGRSKRDV
;
A
#
# COMPACT_ATOMS: atom_id res chain seq x y z
N MET A 1 -33.91 -12.55 42.15
CA MET A 1 -33.12 -11.51 41.45
C MET A 1 -31.77 -12.11 41.04
N ALA A 2 -31.61 -12.53 39.78
CA ALA A 2 -30.33 -13.06 39.28
C ALA A 2 -29.54 -11.93 38.60
N LYS A 3 -28.36 -11.64 39.13
CA LYS A 3 -27.47 -10.57 38.68
C LYS A 3 -26.86 -10.96 37.32
N LYS A 4 -27.26 -10.27 36.24
CA LYS A 4 -26.60 -10.35 34.92
C LYS A 4 -25.11 -10.05 35.06
N SER A 5 -24.25 -11.04 34.85
CA SER A 5 -22.82 -10.80 34.63
C SER A 5 -22.65 -10.27 33.20
N ASN A 6 -22.28 -9.00 33.10
CA ASN A 6 -22.01 -8.31 31.86
C ASN A 6 -20.67 -8.82 31.31
N SER A 7 -20.70 -9.76 30.37
CA SER A 7 -19.52 -10.25 29.66
C SER A 7 -19.06 -9.20 28.64
N LYS A 8 -18.35 -8.18 29.13
CA LYS A 8 -17.49 -7.35 28.27
C LYS A 8 -16.58 -8.31 27.50
N SER A 9 -16.76 -8.37 26.18
CA SER A 9 -15.86 -9.01 25.24
C SER A 9 -14.48 -8.38 25.44
N LYS A 10 -13.62 -9.05 26.22
CA LYS A 10 -12.21 -8.71 26.30
C LYS A 10 -11.61 -9.12 24.96
N ASP A 11 -11.36 -8.14 24.09
CA ASP A 11 -10.42 -8.35 23.00
C ASP A 11 -9.13 -8.94 23.59
N PRO A 12 -8.55 -9.98 22.98
CA PRO A 12 -7.33 -10.60 23.48
C PRO A 12 -6.22 -9.57 23.38
N THR A 13 -5.90 -8.92 24.52
CA THR A 13 -4.75 -8.05 24.62
C THR A 13 -3.49 -8.90 24.46
N PRO A 14 -2.53 -8.46 23.63
CA PRO A 14 -1.32 -9.24 23.39
C PRO A 14 -0.57 -9.41 24.72
N VAL A 15 -0.35 -10.68 25.12
CA VAL A 15 0.29 -11.04 26.39
C VAL A 15 1.79 -11.22 26.17
N LYS A 16 2.59 -10.63 27.06
CA LYS A 16 4.05 -10.70 27.03
C LYS A 16 4.56 -12.11 27.33
N PRO A 17 5.49 -12.66 26.53
CA PRO A 17 6.14 -13.95 26.82
C PRO A 17 7.01 -13.89 28.09
N PRO A 18 7.05 -14.96 28.91
CA PRO A 18 7.96 -15.04 30.05
C PRO A 18 9.41 -14.95 29.61
N GLY A 19 10.22 -14.09 30.26
CA GLY A 19 11.64 -13.89 29.95
C GLY A 19 11.96 -12.79 28.94
N MET A 20 10.97 -12.13 28.34
CA MET A 20 11.17 -10.98 27.45
C MET A 20 11.24 -9.66 28.25
N SER A 21 12.02 -8.66 27.80
CA SER A 21 11.95 -7.31 28.40
C SER A 21 10.68 -6.58 27.94
N GLN A 22 10.14 -5.69 28.79
CA GLN A 22 8.90 -4.95 28.47
C GLN A 22 9.10 -4.06 27.23
N GLU A 23 10.25 -3.40 27.15
CA GLU A 23 10.63 -2.54 26.02
C GLU A 23 10.68 -3.29 24.69
N ARG A 24 11.24 -4.51 24.68
CA ARG A 24 11.26 -5.34 23.46
C ARG A 24 9.86 -5.74 23.05
N PHE A 25 9.02 -6.14 24.00
CA PHE A 25 7.64 -6.52 23.72
C PHE A 25 6.84 -5.36 23.11
N GLU A 26 6.97 -4.15 23.65
CA GLU A 26 6.30 -2.97 23.13
C GLU A 26 6.77 -2.58 21.73
N GLN A 27 8.07 -2.71 21.45
CA GLN A 27 8.63 -2.53 20.10
C GLN A 27 8.08 -3.55 19.11
N LEU A 28 8.06 -4.84 19.47
CA LEU A 28 7.52 -5.92 18.65
C LEU A 28 6.02 -5.72 18.37
N VAL A 29 5.24 -5.31 19.36
CA VAL A 29 3.82 -4.98 19.18
C VAL A 29 3.67 -3.78 18.24
N ALA A 30 4.50 -2.75 18.38
CA ALA A 30 4.49 -1.58 17.50
C ALA A 30 4.89 -1.92 16.05
N GLU A 31 5.84 -2.82 15.85
CA GLU A 31 6.22 -3.34 14.53
C GLU A 31 5.09 -4.18 13.90
N THR A 32 4.46 -5.02 14.72
CA THR A 32 3.35 -5.91 14.32
C THR A 32 2.08 -5.13 13.94
N ARG A 33 1.90 -3.89 14.41
CA ARG A 33 0.78 -3.02 13.97
C ARG A 33 0.80 -2.70 12.48
N SER A 34 1.92 -2.94 11.79
CA SER A 34 2.07 -2.65 10.38
C SER A 34 2.71 -3.82 9.61
N PRO A 35 2.10 -5.01 9.65
CA PRO A 35 2.61 -6.14 8.90
C PRO A 35 2.54 -5.78 7.41
N PHE A 36 3.56 -6.17 6.63
CA PHE A 36 3.68 -5.94 5.18
C PHE A 36 4.14 -4.54 4.70
N LYS A 37 4.74 -3.71 5.56
CA LYS A 37 5.38 -2.44 5.14
C LYS A 37 6.37 -2.61 3.98
N GLY A 38 7.16 -3.69 3.98
CA GLY A 38 8.13 -3.99 2.92
C GLY A 38 7.46 -4.39 1.60
N PHE A 39 6.45 -5.27 1.66
CA PHE A 39 5.72 -5.74 0.48
C PHE A 39 5.02 -4.60 -0.28
N ARG A 40 4.45 -3.62 0.44
CA ARG A 40 3.86 -2.42 -0.18
C ARG A 40 4.88 -1.64 -1.03
N LYS A 41 6.13 -1.49 -0.54
CA LYS A 41 7.20 -0.80 -1.28
C LYS A 41 7.55 -1.53 -2.59
N VAL A 42 7.54 -2.87 -2.57
CA VAL A 42 7.79 -3.68 -3.78
C VAL A 42 6.69 -3.45 -4.81
N ILE A 43 5.41 -3.46 -4.40
CA ILE A 43 4.30 -3.15 -5.30
C ILE A 43 4.42 -1.73 -5.87
N TYR A 44 4.68 -0.73 -5.02
CA TYR A 44 4.85 0.65 -5.51
C TYR A 44 6.04 0.78 -6.47
N GLY A 45 7.16 0.10 -6.20
CA GLY A 45 8.32 0.08 -7.09
C GLY A 45 8.01 -0.58 -8.44
N ALA A 46 7.38 -1.76 -8.42
CA ALA A 46 7.01 -2.48 -9.64
C ALA A 46 6.04 -1.66 -10.52
N VAL A 47 5.04 -1.04 -9.90
CA VAL A 47 4.08 -0.20 -10.63
C VAL A 47 4.73 1.08 -11.14
N GLY A 48 5.62 1.71 -10.36
CA GLY A 48 6.38 2.88 -10.79
C GLY A 48 7.28 2.60 -12.00
N VAL A 49 8.01 1.48 -11.99
CA VAL A 49 8.85 1.05 -13.11
C VAL A 49 8.01 0.73 -14.35
N SER A 50 6.88 0.04 -14.19
CA SER A 50 5.95 -0.24 -15.29
C SER A 50 5.40 1.05 -15.92
N GLY A 51 5.07 2.04 -15.09
CA GLY A 51 4.60 3.35 -15.55
C GLY A 51 5.65 4.14 -16.32
N LEU A 52 6.90 4.14 -15.84
CA LEU A 52 8.03 4.80 -16.50
C LEU A 52 8.30 4.22 -17.90
N LEU A 53 8.32 2.89 -18.01
CA LEU A 53 8.52 2.21 -19.30
C LEU A 53 7.38 2.52 -20.28
N GLY A 54 6.14 2.57 -19.79
CA GLY A 54 4.99 3.00 -20.58
C GLY A 54 5.11 4.40 -21.13
N ALA A 55 5.43 5.37 -20.26
CA ALA A 55 5.63 6.75 -20.64
C ALA A 55 6.76 6.91 -21.68
N PHE A 56 7.86 6.18 -21.51
CA PHE A 56 8.98 6.18 -22.44
C PHE A 56 8.60 5.63 -23.83
N ILE A 57 7.90 4.49 -23.89
CA ILE A 57 7.45 3.88 -25.15
C ILE A 57 6.46 4.80 -25.87
N PHE A 58 5.53 5.41 -25.16
CA PHE A 58 4.63 6.39 -25.77
C PHE A 58 5.34 7.62 -26.30
N PHE A 59 6.26 8.18 -25.51
CA PHE A 59 7.03 9.35 -25.91
C PHE A 59 7.82 9.10 -27.20
N THR A 60 8.45 7.92 -27.31
CA THR A 60 9.17 7.52 -28.53
C THR A 60 8.23 7.31 -29.72
N GLN A 61 7.04 6.71 -29.52
CA GLN A 61 6.02 6.58 -30.58
C GLN A 61 5.46 7.93 -31.05
N LEU A 62 5.26 8.86 -30.11
CA LEU A 62 4.78 10.22 -30.39
C LEU A 62 5.76 10.99 -31.27
N ILE A 63 7.04 10.96 -30.93
CA ILE A 63 8.10 11.59 -31.73
C ILE A 63 8.28 10.89 -33.08
N ALA A 64 8.10 9.56 -33.13
CA ALA A 64 8.20 8.79 -34.37
C ALA A 64 7.02 9.02 -35.34
N GLY A 65 5.95 9.72 -34.92
CA GLY A 65 4.79 10.03 -35.76
C GLY A 65 4.06 8.79 -36.30
N ARG A 66 4.24 7.63 -35.67
CA ARG A 66 3.80 6.32 -36.15
C ARG A 66 2.79 5.70 -35.19
N ASP A 67 1.77 5.03 -35.73
CA ASP A 67 0.79 4.23 -34.97
C ASP A 67 0.04 4.96 -33.85
N VAL A 68 0.00 6.30 -33.85
CA VAL A 68 -0.66 7.12 -32.81
C VAL A 68 -2.14 6.70 -32.63
N ALA A 69 -2.86 6.44 -33.72
CA ALA A 69 -4.26 6.00 -33.69
C ALA A 69 -4.47 4.59 -33.08
N LYS A 70 -3.48 3.69 -33.20
CA LYS A 70 -3.51 2.35 -32.58
C LYS A 70 -2.90 2.32 -31.17
N ALA A 71 -2.00 3.26 -30.89
CA ALA A 71 -1.34 3.42 -29.60
C ALA A 71 -2.21 4.16 -28.57
N LEU A 72 -3.10 5.05 -29.01
CA LEU A 72 -3.99 5.85 -28.15
C LEU A 72 -4.81 5.01 -27.14
N PRO A 73 -5.49 3.92 -27.56
CA PRO A 73 -6.26 3.09 -26.62
C PRO A 73 -5.37 2.40 -25.59
N ASN A 74 -4.22 1.88 -26.02
CA ASN A 74 -3.26 1.23 -25.14
C ASN A 74 -2.67 2.23 -24.14
N LEU A 75 -2.44 3.46 -24.59
CA LEU A 75 -2.02 4.56 -23.74
C LEU A 75 -3.07 4.96 -22.72
N ALA A 76 -4.34 5.08 -23.13
CA ALA A 76 -5.41 5.45 -22.23
C ALA A 76 -5.56 4.43 -21.10
N VAL A 77 -5.49 3.13 -21.42
CA VAL A 77 -5.47 2.05 -20.42
C VAL A 77 -4.26 2.19 -19.51
N GLN A 78 -3.06 2.40 -20.07
CA GLN A 78 -1.83 2.50 -19.30
C GLN A 78 -1.81 3.72 -18.38
N MET A 79 -2.27 4.88 -18.84
CA MET A 79 -2.45 6.09 -18.03
C MET A 79 -3.53 5.90 -16.96
N GLY A 80 -4.57 5.10 -17.23
CA GLY A 80 -5.56 4.69 -16.23
C GLY A 80 -4.93 3.87 -15.10
N VAL A 81 -4.11 2.88 -15.44
CA VAL A 81 -3.39 2.05 -14.46
C VAL A 81 -2.38 2.88 -13.66
N ILE A 82 -1.60 3.74 -14.32
CA ILE A 82 -0.64 4.65 -13.66
C ILE A 82 -1.37 5.64 -12.74
N GLY A 83 -2.49 6.21 -13.21
CA GLY A 83 -3.32 7.12 -12.44
C GLY A 83 -3.84 6.49 -11.15
N ILE A 84 -4.34 5.24 -11.22
CA ILE A 84 -4.78 4.48 -10.04
C ILE A 84 -3.62 4.25 -9.07
N ALA A 85 -2.44 3.90 -9.59
CA ALA A 85 -1.26 3.65 -8.76
C ALA A 85 -0.79 4.90 -8.00
N VAL A 86 -0.72 6.04 -8.69
CA VAL A 86 -0.36 7.33 -8.09
C VAL A 86 -1.41 7.78 -7.09
N PHE A 87 -2.70 7.60 -7.41
CA PHE A 87 -3.80 7.89 -6.50
C PHE A 87 -3.72 7.07 -5.21
N LEU A 88 -3.49 5.75 -5.31
CA LEU A 88 -3.31 4.87 -4.15
C LEU A 88 -2.08 5.25 -3.32
N PHE A 89 -0.95 5.57 -3.96
CA PHE A 89 0.25 6.05 -3.28
C PHE A 89 0.00 7.35 -2.51
N TRP A 90 -0.76 8.28 -3.11
CA TRP A 90 -1.12 9.54 -2.46
C TRP A 90 -2.09 9.34 -1.28
N LEU A 91 -3.06 8.43 -1.42
CA LEU A 91 -4.02 8.10 -0.36
C LEU A 91 -3.33 7.43 0.84
N GLU A 92 -2.38 6.54 0.59
CA GLU A 92 -1.50 5.95 1.61
C GLU A 92 -0.66 7.04 2.31
N GLY A 93 -0.12 8.01 1.55
CA GLY A 93 0.62 9.15 2.10
C GLY A 93 -0.24 10.08 2.97
N ARG A 94 -1.55 10.12 2.75
CA ARG A 94 -2.50 10.81 3.63
C ARG A 94 -2.76 10.01 4.91
N SER A 95 -2.98 8.69 4.80
CA SER A 95 -3.19 7.81 5.96
C SER A 95 -2.02 7.75 6.95
N LYS A 96 -0.79 8.05 6.50
CA LYS A 96 0.40 8.16 7.37
C LYS A 96 0.52 9.48 8.13
N ARG A 97 -0.29 10.49 7.81
CA ARG A 97 -0.33 11.78 8.51
C ARG A 97 -1.36 11.80 9.65
N ASP A 98 -2.23 10.78 9.69
CA ASP A 98 -3.37 10.70 10.62
C ASP A 98 -3.18 9.63 11.72
N VAL A 99 -1.96 9.08 11.87
CA VAL A 99 -1.50 8.19 12.95
C VAL A 99 -0.18 8.68 13.52
#